data_AF-A0A969E6B0-F1
#
_entry.id   AF-A0A969E6B0-F1
#
_cell.length_a   1.000
_cell.length_b   1.000
_cell.length_c   1.000
_cell.angle_alpha   90.00
_cell.angle_beta   90.00
_cell.angle_gamma   90.00
#
_symmetry.space_group_name_H-M   'P 1'
#
loop_
_entity.id
_entity.type
_entity.pdbx_description
1 polymer ?
#
loop_
_entity_poly.entity_id
_entity_poly.type
_entity_poly.pdbx_seq_one_letter_code
_entity_poly.pdbx_strand_id
1 'polypeptide(L)'
;MRYIRDEREDNVRWADENSGVRFEILQGSKRISGFADARQVHAEAKIAHAKELGVAFMRRLVEANYALEYSRFALDDDNNLIIKFDSSTLDGSPYKLYFALKEIAVNADKQDDLLLDEFSAVLTPLEMGSKREISESDKKVKHDFIKQKLQVVFDELEKGSLNVEKYPGGISYLLLATIYKTDYLTTPEGFVMETFERAHRIYFNKDNKTMNQRNSLIIKELEKIKSPLGGSHLFRTLQHDFYFWYSFAQ
;
A
#
# COMPACT_ATOMS: atom_id res chain seq x y z
N MET A 1 20.68 -12.23 3.89
CA MET A 1 20.65 -11.11 2.92
C MET A 1 20.18 -11.47 1.50
N ARG A 2 20.18 -12.74 1.05
CA ARG A 2 19.68 -13.13 -0.29
C ARG A 2 18.15 -12.98 -0.52
N TYR A 3 17.39 -12.55 0.48
CA TYR A 3 15.92 -12.44 0.39
C TYR A 3 15.41 -11.03 0.04
N ILE A 4 16.26 -10.00 0.15
CA ILE A 4 15.89 -8.59 -0.11
C ILE A 4 16.67 -8.00 -1.29
N ARG A 5 17.88 -8.52 -1.55
CA ARG A 5 18.75 -8.01 -2.61
C ARG A 5 18.38 -8.60 -3.97
N ASP A 6 18.04 -7.72 -4.90
CA ASP A 6 18.03 -7.94 -6.33
C ASP A 6 19.34 -7.41 -6.92
N GLU A 7 20.16 -8.30 -7.48
CA GLU A 7 21.44 -7.95 -8.08
C GLU A 7 21.30 -7.11 -9.36
N ARG A 8 20.15 -7.19 -10.04
CA ARG A 8 19.90 -6.42 -11.28
C ARG A 8 19.53 -4.97 -10.98
N GLU A 9 18.75 -4.76 -9.92
CA GLU A 9 18.26 -3.43 -9.53
C GLU A 9 19.22 -2.69 -8.57
N ASP A 10 20.27 -3.37 -8.08
CA ASP A 10 21.22 -2.82 -7.07
C ASP A 10 20.47 -2.16 -5.90
N ASN A 11 19.42 -2.82 -5.45
CA ASN A 11 18.44 -2.23 -4.55
C ASN A 11 18.88 -2.20 -3.09
N VAL A 12 20.02 -2.81 -2.74
CA VAL A 12 20.56 -2.82 -1.37
C VAL A 12 22.00 -2.36 -1.39
N ARG A 13 22.29 -1.29 -0.66
CA ARG A 13 23.63 -0.73 -0.47
C ARG A 13 23.96 -0.69 1.01
N TRP A 14 25.22 -0.90 1.35
CA TRP A 14 25.68 -0.75 2.72
C TRP A 14 27.14 -0.30 2.77
N ALA A 15 27.52 0.31 3.88
CA ALA A 15 28.87 0.75 4.17
C ALA A 15 29.21 0.40 5.62
N ASP A 16 30.38 -0.19 5.81
CA ASP A 16 30.96 -0.37 7.14
C ASP A 16 31.48 0.97 7.65
N GLU A 17 31.11 1.30 8.88
CA GLU A 17 31.62 2.46 9.61
C GLU A 17 32.28 2.01 10.91
N ASN A 18 33.11 2.89 11.50
CA ASN A 18 33.86 2.57 12.72
C ASN A 18 32.98 2.07 13.88
N SER A 19 31.69 2.41 13.90
CA SER A 19 30.75 2.07 14.97
C SER A 19 29.63 1.11 14.55
N GLY A 20 29.59 0.62 13.31
CA GLY A 20 28.48 -0.22 12.84
C GLY A 20 28.36 -0.26 11.32
N VAL A 21 27.17 -0.57 10.83
CA VAL A 21 26.87 -0.68 9.39
C VAL A 21 25.73 0.28 9.06
N ARG A 22 25.95 1.21 8.12
CA ARG A 22 24.86 1.94 7.47
C ARG A 22 24.37 1.17 6.26
N PHE A 23 23.07 1.15 6.05
CA PHE A 23 22.47 0.51 4.89
C PHE A 23 21.34 1.36 4.29
N GLU A 24 21.16 1.18 2.99
CA GLU A 24 20.03 1.71 2.23
C GLU A 24 19.37 0.57 1.46
N ILE A 25 18.04 0.53 1.49
CA ILE A 25 17.23 -0.42 0.73
C ILE A 25 16.24 0.38 -0.12
N LEU A 26 16.29 0.18 -1.43
CA LEU A 26 15.28 0.63 -2.36
C LEU A 26 14.21 -0.45 -2.46
N GLN A 27 13.02 -0.14 -1.99
CA GLN A 27 11.85 -1.01 -2.15
C GLN A 27 10.66 -0.18 -2.59
N GLY A 28 10.14 -0.54 -3.74
CA GLY A 28 9.17 0.24 -4.46
C GLY A 28 9.65 1.66 -4.79
N SER A 29 8.83 2.68 -4.50
CA SER A 29 9.19 4.08 -4.74
C SER A 29 10.00 4.70 -3.60
N LYS A 30 10.24 3.93 -2.52
CA LYS A 30 10.82 4.43 -1.27
C LYS A 30 12.22 3.94 -1.04
N ARG A 31 13.00 4.82 -0.41
CA ARG A 31 14.29 4.51 0.18
C ARG A 31 14.12 4.31 1.68
N ILE A 32 14.52 3.15 2.16
CA ILE A 32 14.73 2.87 3.57
C ILE A 32 16.20 3.12 3.88
N SER A 33 16.46 3.96 4.87
CA SER A 33 17.81 4.19 5.40
C SER A 33 17.88 3.62 6.81
N GLY A 34 18.99 3.02 7.18
CA GLY A 34 19.16 2.46 8.51
C GLY A 34 20.60 2.32 8.95
N PHE A 35 20.77 2.03 10.23
CA PHE A 35 22.05 1.72 10.81
C PHE A 35 21.93 0.67 11.90
N ALA A 36 22.93 -0.19 11.97
CA ALA A 36 23.01 -1.31 12.89
C ALA A 36 24.37 -1.33 13.57
N ASP A 37 24.39 -1.50 14.89
CA ASP A 37 25.58 -1.72 15.68
C ASP A 37 25.39 -2.91 16.66
N ALA A 38 26.34 -3.12 17.56
CA ALA A 38 26.27 -4.19 18.55
C ALA A 38 25.14 -4.03 19.58
N ARG A 39 24.51 -2.86 19.67
CA ARG A 39 23.51 -2.49 20.68
C ARG A 39 22.11 -2.32 20.09
N GLN A 40 22.01 -1.73 18.91
CA GLN A 40 20.74 -1.36 18.31
C GLN A 40 20.74 -1.51 16.78
N VAL A 41 19.54 -1.69 16.26
CA VAL A 41 19.23 -1.56 14.83
C VAL A 41 18.11 -0.55 14.68
N HIS A 42 18.28 0.40 13.78
CA HIS A 42 17.22 1.31 13.37
C HIS A 42 17.11 1.37 11.84
N ALA A 43 15.88 1.58 11.38
CA ALA A 43 15.56 1.78 9.98
C ALA A 43 14.38 2.73 9.87
N GLU A 44 14.40 3.58 8.85
CA GLU A 44 13.33 4.53 8.58
C GLU A 44 13.18 4.80 7.09
N ALA A 45 11.98 5.23 6.70
CA ALA A 45 11.71 5.78 5.38
C ALA A 45 10.94 7.09 5.53
N LYS A 46 11.35 8.14 4.79
CA LYS A 46 10.61 9.39 4.75
C LYS A 46 9.48 9.33 3.73
N ILE A 47 8.36 9.94 4.09
CA ILE A 47 7.10 9.87 3.34
C ILE A 47 6.80 11.22 2.70
N ALA A 48 6.66 12.25 3.54
CA ALA A 48 6.31 13.60 3.15
C ALA A 48 6.82 14.61 4.18
N HIS A 49 6.97 15.87 3.78
CA HIS A 49 7.28 16.97 4.69
C HIS A 49 5.99 17.63 5.19
N ALA A 50 5.84 17.81 6.50
CA ALA A 50 4.68 18.47 7.09
C ALA A 50 4.97 19.95 7.34
N LYS A 51 4.24 20.83 6.63
CA LYS A 51 4.29 22.28 6.84
C LYS A 51 3.61 22.69 8.14
N GLU A 52 2.53 21.99 8.48
CA GLU A 52 1.70 22.25 9.65
C GLU A 52 1.24 20.95 10.29
N LEU A 53 1.12 20.93 11.62
CA LEU A 53 0.70 19.76 12.39
C LEU A 53 -0.80 19.84 12.74
N GLY A 54 -1.64 19.65 11.72
CA GLY A 54 -3.09 19.66 11.88
C GLY A 54 -3.61 18.49 12.75
N VAL A 55 -4.64 18.75 13.56
CA VAL A 55 -5.22 17.74 14.49
C VAL A 55 -5.72 16.50 13.74
N ALA A 56 -6.36 16.68 12.58
CA ALA A 56 -6.88 15.57 11.78
C ALA A 56 -5.74 14.66 11.26
N PHE A 57 -4.67 15.26 10.74
CA PHE A 57 -3.46 14.55 10.29
C PHE A 57 -2.82 13.77 11.44
N MET A 58 -2.58 14.41 12.59
CA MET A 58 -1.98 13.75 13.74
C MET A 58 -2.83 12.60 14.27
N ARG A 59 -4.16 12.75 14.31
CA ARG A 59 -5.08 11.67 14.70
C ARG A 59 -4.99 10.49 13.72
N ARG A 60 -4.97 10.76 12.41
CA ARG A 60 -4.86 9.74 11.36
C ARG A 60 -3.58 8.91 11.49
N LEU A 61 -2.46 9.53 11.89
CA LEU A 61 -1.20 8.83 12.16
C LEU A 61 -1.26 7.95 13.40
N VAL A 62 -1.84 8.44 14.50
CA VAL A 62 -2.00 7.65 15.73
C VAL A 62 -2.88 6.43 15.49
N GLU A 63 -3.97 6.59 14.75
CA GLU A 63 -4.84 5.47 14.34
C GLU A 63 -4.08 4.46 13.46
N ALA A 64 -3.26 4.95 12.51
CA ALA A 64 -2.45 4.08 11.67
C ALA A 64 -1.42 3.27 12.48
N ASN A 65 -0.81 3.89 13.50
CA ASN A 65 0.14 3.22 14.38
C ASN A 65 -0.46 2.05 15.15
N TYR A 66 -1.77 2.05 15.43
CA TYR A 66 -2.43 0.93 16.10
C TYR A 66 -2.50 -0.33 15.23
N ALA A 67 -2.39 -0.18 13.91
CA ALA A 67 -2.43 -1.29 12.95
C ALA A 67 -1.04 -1.84 12.60
N LEU A 68 0.05 -1.16 12.99
CA LEU A 68 1.42 -1.58 12.73
C LEU A 68 1.93 -2.51 13.84
N GLU A 69 2.66 -3.55 13.46
CA GLU A 69 3.17 -4.55 14.40
C GLU A 69 4.63 -4.31 14.80
N TYR A 70 5.45 -3.79 13.87
CA TYR A 70 6.89 -3.64 14.08
C TYR A 70 7.33 -2.18 14.05
N SER A 71 6.72 -1.36 13.20
CA SER A 71 7.12 0.01 12.90
C SER A 71 6.10 1.04 13.41
N ARG A 72 6.44 2.32 13.31
CA ARG A 72 5.54 3.42 13.67
C ARG A 72 5.79 4.66 12.82
N PHE A 73 4.72 5.37 12.48
CA PHE A 73 4.77 6.73 12.00
C PHE A 73 5.26 7.67 13.09
N ALA A 74 6.15 8.58 12.72
CA ALA A 74 6.71 9.62 13.57
C ALA A 74 7.02 10.88 12.73
N LEU A 75 7.37 11.96 13.40
CA LEU A 75 7.97 13.14 12.79
C LEU A 75 9.45 13.16 13.16
N ASP A 76 10.32 13.42 12.18
CA ASP A 76 11.72 13.74 12.45
C ASP A 76 11.89 15.21 12.90
N ASP A 77 13.11 15.60 13.25
CA ASP A 77 13.42 16.94 13.74
C ASP A 77 13.09 18.05 12.73
N ASP A 78 13.00 17.71 11.44
CA ASP A 78 12.66 18.60 10.33
C ASP A 78 11.16 18.54 9.96
N ASN A 79 10.31 17.97 10.83
CA ASN A 79 8.88 17.73 10.58
C ASN A 79 8.60 16.88 9.32
N ASN A 80 9.53 16.00 8.94
CA ASN A 80 9.22 14.99 7.93
C ASN A 80 8.43 13.88 8.60
N LEU A 81 7.30 13.52 7.99
CA LEU A 81 6.63 12.28 8.28
C LEU A 81 7.53 11.12 7.86
N ILE A 82 7.91 10.31 8.83
CA ILE A 82 8.69 9.08 8.65
C ILE A 82 7.90 7.89 9.16
N ILE A 83 8.21 6.71 8.63
CA ILE A 83 7.90 5.45 9.29
C ILE A 83 9.20 4.80 9.72
N LYS A 84 9.29 4.41 11.00
CA LYS A 84 10.54 3.96 11.62
C LYS A 84 10.37 2.68 12.42
N PHE A 85 11.46 1.94 12.50
CA PHE A 85 11.68 0.78 13.34
C PHE A 85 12.96 0.98 14.13
N ASP A 86 12.94 0.61 15.41
CA ASP A 86 14.11 0.56 16.27
C ASP A 86 13.98 -0.62 17.23
N SER A 87 15.09 -1.31 17.46
CA SER A 87 15.15 -2.44 18.39
C SER A 87 16.57 -2.62 18.93
N SER A 88 16.69 -3.26 20.09
CA SER A 88 17.99 -3.72 20.58
C SER A 88 18.53 -4.82 19.65
N THR A 89 19.85 -4.94 19.50
CA THR A 89 20.44 -6.02 18.70
C THR A 89 20.16 -7.40 19.30
N LEU A 90 19.95 -7.47 20.62
CA LEU A 90 19.57 -8.71 21.32
C LEU A 90 18.16 -9.17 20.95
N ASP A 91 17.21 -8.23 20.82
CA ASP A 91 15.81 -8.52 20.50
C ASP A 91 15.51 -8.52 18.99
N GLY A 92 16.45 -8.00 18.19
CA GLY A 92 16.40 -7.85 16.73
C GLY A 92 16.74 -9.12 15.96
N SER A 93 15.99 -10.21 16.19
CA SER A 93 16.16 -11.45 15.42
C SER A 93 16.03 -11.19 13.90
N PRO A 94 16.73 -11.96 13.04
CA PRO A 94 16.65 -11.79 11.58
C PRO A 94 15.22 -11.82 11.02
N TYR A 95 14.33 -12.63 11.63
CA TYR A 95 12.92 -12.70 11.28
C TYR A 95 12.22 -11.36 11.54
N LYS A 96 12.33 -10.82 12.77
CA LYS A 96 11.74 -9.51 13.11
C LYS A 96 12.27 -8.39 12.22
N LEU A 97 13.57 -8.36 11.94
CA LEU A 97 14.16 -7.37 11.04
C LEU A 97 13.56 -7.45 9.63
N TYR A 98 13.38 -8.66 9.10
CA TYR A 98 12.73 -8.83 7.80
C TYR A 98 11.29 -8.31 7.79
N PHE A 99 10.46 -8.66 8.79
CA PHE A 99 9.08 -8.19 8.87
C PHE A 99 8.99 -6.67 9.10
N ALA A 100 9.87 -6.12 9.94
CA ALA A 100 9.94 -4.68 10.17
C ALA A 100 10.32 -3.91 8.90
N LEU A 101 11.35 -4.34 8.18
CA LEU A 101 11.76 -3.70 6.92
C LEU A 101 10.67 -3.86 5.84
N LYS A 102 10.02 -5.03 5.76
CA LYS A 102 8.82 -5.27 4.92
C LYS A 102 7.73 -4.25 5.24
N GLU A 103 7.42 -4.08 6.52
CA GLU A 103 6.32 -3.23 6.98
C GLU A 103 6.61 -1.76 6.70
N ILE A 104 7.86 -1.30 6.95
CA ILE A 104 8.32 0.04 6.58
C ILE A 104 8.15 0.29 5.08
N ALA A 105 8.70 -0.60 4.23
CA ALA A 105 8.67 -0.39 2.79
C ALA A 105 7.25 -0.24 2.26
N VAL A 106 6.38 -1.18 2.62
CA VAL A 106 5.02 -1.22 2.09
C VAL A 106 4.17 -0.08 2.62
N ASN A 107 4.30 0.26 3.91
CA ASN A 107 3.54 1.39 4.44
C ASN A 107 4.08 2.74 3.98
N ALA A 108 5.40 2.90 3.81
CA ALA A 108 5.96 4.13 3.27
C ALA A 108 5.49 4.37 1.83
N ASP A 109 5.49 3.33 1.00
CA ASP A 109 5.08 3.39 -0.41
C ASP A 109 3.56 3.50 -0.59
N LYS A 110 2.77 2.93 0.32
CA LYS A 110 1.31 3.05 0.26
C LYS A 110 0.80 4.38 0.81
N GLN A 111 1.34 4.81 1.94
CA GLN A 111 0.80 5.98 2.64
C GLN A 111 1.29 7.30 2.07
N ASP A 112 2.35 7.33 1.25
CA ASP A 112 2.78 8.59 0.67
C ASP A 112 1.70 9.18 -0.23
N ASP A 113 1.12 8.40 -1.13
CA ASP A 113 0.07 8.84 -2.03
C ASP A 113 -1.22 9.15 -1.28
N LEU A 114 -1.63 8.26 -0.37
CA LEU A 114 -2.87 8.43 0.38
C LEU A 114 -2.83 9.67 1.28
N LEU A 115 -1.74 9.87 2.01
CA LEU A 115 -1.63 11.00 2.92
C LEU A 115 -1.38 12.31 2.17
N LEU A 116 -0.60 12.30 1.07
CA LEU A 116 -0.40 13.50 0.26
C LEU A 116 -1.70 13.96 -0.41
N ASP A 117 -2.56 13.03 -0.82
CA ASP A 117 -3.89 13.36 -1.37
C ASP A 117 -4.83 13.91 -0.28
N GLU A 118 -4.96 13.17 0.82
CA GLU A 118 -5.86 13.51 1.93
C GLU A 118 -5.47 14.82 2.65
N PHE A 119 -4.16 15.07 2.78
CA PHE A 119 -3.60 16.19 3.54
C PHE A 119 -2.74 17.13 2.68
N SER A 120 -3.05 17.25 1.39
CA SER A 120 -2.33 18.12 0.43
C SER A 120 -2.14 19.57 0.87
N ALA A 121 -3.02 20.08 1.73
CA ALA A 121 -2.92 21.43 2.30
C ALA A 121 -1.74 21.58 3.30
N VAL A 122 -1.38 20.51 4.01
CA VAL A 122 -0.38 20.53 5.09
C VAL A 122 0.85 19.67 4.81
N LEU A 123 0.77 18.73 3.86
CA LEU A 123 1.89 17.88 3.45
C LEU A 123 2.44 18.29 2.08
N THR A 124 3.75 18.15 1.94
CA THR A 124 4.45 18.28 0.66
C THR A 124 5.26 17.03 0.33
N PRO A 125 5.32 16.62 -0.95
CA PRO A 125 6.11 15.46 -1.35
C PRO A 125 7.60 15.65 -1.03
N LEU A 126 8.26 14.56 -0.64
CA LEU A 126 9.72 14.48 -0.60
C LEU A 126 10.22 13.73 -1.83
N GLU A 127 11.23 14.27 -2.52
CA GLU A 127 11.91 13.54 -3.60
C GLU A 127 12.88 12.51 -3.02
N MET A 128 12.37 11.31 -2.74
CA MET A 128 13.11 10.25 -2.06
C MET A 128 13.00 8.93 -2.84
N GLY A 129 13.61 8.84 -4.03
CA GLY A 129 13.68 7.59 -4.78
C GLY A 129 13.67 7.75 -6.31
N SER A 130 13.84 6.64 -7.02
CA SER A 130 13.75 6.57 -8.48
C SER A 130 12.30 6.31 -8.89
N LYS A 131 11.50 7.36 -9.04
CA LYS A 131 10.17 7.25 -9.65
C LYS A 131 10.34 7.13 -11.16
N ARG A 132 10.18 5.93 -11.71
CA ARG A 132 9.98 5.77 -13.17
C ARG A 132 8.52 6.06 -13.46
N GLU A 133 8.24 7.28 -13.91
CA GLU A 133 6.90 7.63 -14.35
C GLU A 133 6.47 6.73 -15.52
N ILE A 134 5.35 6.05 -15.33
CA ILE A 134 4.64 5.35 -16.39
C ILE A 134 3.93 6.36 -17.28
N SER A 135 3.91 6.10 -18.58
CA SER A 135 3.31 7.01 -19.55
C SER A 135 1.80 7.18 -19.29
N GLU A 136 1.26 8.38 -19.55
CA GLU A 136 -0.19 8.63 -19.45
C GLU A 136 -1.01 7.66 -20.32
N SER A 137 -0.46 7.21 -21.46
CA SER A 137 -1.09 6.18 -22.28
C SER A 137 -1.22 4.84 -21.55
N ASP A 138 -0.18 4.38 -20.85
CA ASP A 138 -0.23 3.11 -20.14
C ASP A 138 -1.14 3.19 -18.91
N LYS A 139 -1.12 4.33 -18.19
CA LYS A 139 -2.07 4.59 -17.09
C LYS A 139 -3.52 4.47 -17.57
N LYS A 140 -3.82 5.10 -18.71
CA LYS A 140 -5.14 5.04 -19.34
C LYS A 140 -5.52 3.61 -19.72
N VAL A 141 -4.62 2.86 -20.35
CA VAL A 141 -4.88 1.45 -20.74
C VAL A 141 -5.23 0.60 -19.51
N LYS A 142 -4.44 0.70 -18.44
CA LYS A 142 -4.70 -0.06 -17.21
C LYS A 142 -6.03 0.33 -16.55
N HIS A 143 -6.32 1.63 -16.48
CA HIS A 143 -7.58 2.14 -15.94
C HIS A 143 -8.80 1.68 -16.74
N ASP A 144 -8.73 1.81 -18.06
CA ASP A 144 -9.81 1.41 -18.96
C ASP A 144 -10.04 -0.10 -18.88
N PHE A 145 -8.97 -0.90 -18.73
CA PHE A 145 -9.07 -2.34 -18.49
C PHE A 145 -9.82 -2.66 -17.19
N ILE A 146 -9.48 -2.01 -16.07
CA ILE A 146 -10.19 -2.21 -14.79
C ILE A 146 -11.67 -1.86 -14.95
N LYS A 147 -11.97 -0.69 -15.52
CA LYS A 147 -13.35 -0.24 -15.77
C LYS A 147 -14.13 -1.23 -16.61
N GLN A 148 -13.51 -1.73 -17.68
CA GLN A 148 -14.13 -2.73 -18.55
C GLN A 148 -14.44 -4.03 -17.78
N LYS A 149 -13.51 -4.55 -16.97
CA LYS A 149 -13.73 -5.78 -16.19
C LYS A 149 -14.81 -5.63 -15.13
N LEU A 150 -14.83 -4.50 -14.42
CA LEU A 150 -15.88 -4.19 -13.46
C LEU A 150 -17.24 -4.06 -14.15
N GLN A 151 -17.30 -3.41 -15.32
CA GLN A 151 -18.55 -3.25 -16.04
C GLN A 151 -19.14 -4.58 -16.49
N VAL A 152 -18.31 -5.52 -16.98
CA VAL A 152 -18.77 -6.88 -17.33
C VAL A 152 -19.43 -7.58 -16.14
N VAL A 153 -18.86 -7.44 -14.94
CA VAL A 153 -19.46 -8.02 -13.73
C VAL A 153 -20.75 -7.32 -13.37
N PHE A 154 -20.79 -5.99 -13.37
CA PHE A 154 -22.00 -5.25 -13.06
C PHE A 154 -23.15 -5.57 -14.03
N ASP A 155 -22.86 -5.72 -15.32
CA ASP A 155 -23.87 -6.14 -16.30
C ASP A 155 -24.36 -7.58 -16.02
N GLU A 156 -23.49 -8.50 -15.60
CA GLU A 156 -23.91 -9.85 -15.18
C GLU A 156 -24.77 -9.81 -13.91
N LEU A 157 -24.49 -8.92 -12.96
CA LEU A 157 -25.29 -8.77 -11.75
C LEU A 157 -26.69 -8.19 -12.01
N GLU A 158 -26.80 -7.27 -12.97
CA GLU A 158 -28.06 -6.60 -13.31
C GLU A 158 -28.93 -7.41 -14.29
N LYS A 159 -28.29 -8.00 -15.31
CA LYS A 159 -28.98 -8.57 -16.50
C LYS A 159 -28.65 -10.04 -16.72
N GLY A 160 -27.73 -10.60 -15.94
CA GLY A 160 -27.24 -11.95 -16.12
C GLY A 160 -28.22 -13.02 -15.65
N SER A 161 -27.82 -14.26 -15.89
CA SER A 161 -28.60 -15.44 -15.51
C SER A 161 -28.47 -15.80 -14.02
N LEU A 162 -27.45 -15.24 -13.36
CA LEU A 162 -27.17 -15.49 -11.95
C LEU A 162 -28.15 -14.72 -11.06
N ASN A 163 -29.07 -15.45 -10.41
CA ASN A 163 -29.98 -14.84 -9.45
C ASN A 163 -29.22 -14.43 -8.17
N VAL A 164 -29.01 -13.11 -8.03
CA VAL A 164 -28.26 -12.48 -6.94
C VAL A 164 -28.79 -12.86 -5.56
N GLU A 165 -30.12 -12.92 -5.40
CA GLU A 165 -30.76 -13.22 -4.11
C GLU A 165 -30.61 -14.69 -3.71
N LYS A 166 -30.59 -15.60 -4.69
CA LYS A 166 -30.49 -17.05 -4.47
C LYS A 166 -29.05 -17.52 -4.27
N TYR A 167 -28.06 -16.83 -4.85
CA TYR A 167 -26.67 -17.28 -4.85
C TYR A 167 -25.68 -16.23 -4.32
N PRO A 168 -25.88 -15.72 -3.10
CA PRO A 168 -25.05 -14.65 -2.56
C PRO A 168 -23.55 -14.99 -2.50
N GLY A 169 -23.19 -16.25 -2.23
CA GLY A 169 -21.80 -16.67 -2.23
C GLY A 169 -21.17 -16.68 -3.63
N GLY A 170 -21.93 -17.04 -4.66
CA GLY A 170 -21.47 -16.99 -6.06
C GLY A 170 -21.17 -15.56 -6.51
N ILE A 171 -22.00 -14.61 -6.08
CA ILE A 171 -21.80 -13.17 -6.31
C ILE A 171 -20.51 -12.70 -5.65
N SER A 172 -20.25 -13.10 -4.40
CA SER A 172 -19.02 -12.73 -3.71
C SER A 172 -17.78 -13.26 -4.43
N TYR A 173 -17.80 -14.50 -4.89
CA TYR A 173 -16.69 -15.07 -5.65
C TYR A 173 -16.47 -14.34 -6.98
N LEU A 174 -17.54 -13.95 -7.68
CA LEU A 174 -17.42 -13.18 -8.92
C LEU A 174 -16.76 -11.81 -8.68
N LEU A 175 -17.18 -11.12 -7.61
CA LEU A 175 -16.60 -9.84 -7.20
C LEU A 175 -15.13 -9.97 -6.81
N LEU A 176 -14.80 -10.92 -5.92
CA LEU A 176 -13.42 -11.16 -5.46
C LEU A 176 -12.50 -11.62 -6.58
N ALA A 177 -12.95 -12.54 -7.45
CA ALA A 177 -12.17 -13.00 -8.58
C ALA A 177 -11.83 -11.84 -9.53
N THR A 178 -12.76 -10.90 -9.71
CA THR A 178 -12.54 -9.72 -10.53
C THR A 178 -11.52 -8.81 -9.88
N ILE A 179 -11.69 -8.48 -8.60
CA ILE A 179 -10.74 -7.67 -7.81
C ILE A 179 -9.33 -8.26 -7.92
N TYR A 180 -9.14 -9.53 -7.58
CA TYR A 180 -7.82 -10.16 -7.57
C TYR A 180 -7.20 -10.25 -8.97
N LYS A 181 -8.01 -10.54 -10.00
CA LYS A 181 -7.51 -10.59 -11.37
C LYS A 181 -7.08 -9.22 -11.87
N THR A 182 -7.85 -8.17 -11.58
CA THR A 182 -7.47 -6.81 -11.97
C THR A 182 -6.29 -6.30 -11.17
N ASP A 183 -6.24 -6.60 -9.88
CA ASP A 183 -5.13 -6.27 -8.99
C ASP A 183 -3.83 -6.89 -9.51
N TYR A 184 -3.85 -8.19 -9.85
CA TYR A 184 -2.71 -8.88 -10.43
C TYR A 184 -2.18 -8.22 -11.70
N LEU A 185 -3.08 -7.96 -12.65
CA LEU A 185 -2.72 -7.61 -14.01
C LEU A 185 -2.33 -6.15 -14.16
N THR A 186 -2.84 -5.29 -13.27
CA THR A 186 -2.63 -3.84 -13.38
C THR A 186 -1.73 -3.29 -12.28
N THR A 187 -1.68 -3.97 -11.13
CA THR A 187 -0.94 -3.54 -9.94
C THR A 187 -1.31 -2.10 -9.57
N PRO A 188 -2.59 -1.85 -9.22
CA PRO A 188 -3.05 -0.51 -8.92
C PRO A 188 -2.32 0.06 -7.71
N GLU A 189 -2.16 1.38 -7.71
CA GLU A 189 -1.59 2.16 -6.61
C GLU A 189 -2.65 3.18 -6.13
N GLY A 190 -2.47 3.71 -4.93
CA GLY A 190 -3.32 4.75 -4.37
C GLY A 190 -4.80 4.34 -4.24
N PHE A 191 -5.69 5.16 -4.81
CA PHE A 191 -7.13 5.06 -4.61
C PHE A 191 -7.73 3.70 -5.00
N VAL A 192 -7.35 3.14 -6.15
CA VAL A 192 -7.94 1.87 -6.62
C VAL A 192 -7.46 0.68 -5.79
N MET A 193 -6.18 0.68 -5.41
CA MET A 193 -5.64 -0.32 -4.48
C MET A 193 -6.39 -0.29 -3.14
N GLU A 194 -6.57 0.89 -2.55
CA GLU A 194 -7.30 1.05 -1.30
C GLU A 194 -8.78 0.63 -1.44
N THR A 195 -9.40 0.89 -2.59
CA THR A 195 -10.77 0.45 -2.90
C THR A 195 -10.85 -1.08 -2.91
N PHE A 196 -9.90 -1.76 -3.55
CA PHE A 196 -9.84 -3.22 -3.60
C PHE A 196 -9.61 -3.85 -2.22
N GLU A 197 -8.73 -3.26 -1.42
CA GLU A 197 -8.52 -3.72 -0.06
C GLU A 197 -9.74 -3.52 0.84
N ARG A 198 -10.44 -2.38 0.73
CA ARG A 198 -11.70 -2.15 1.45
C ARG A 198 -12.73 -3.21 1.08
N ALA A 199 -12.88 -3.50 -0.21
CA ALA A 199 -13.79 -4.55 -0.68
C ALA A 199 -13.43 -5.93 -0.09
N HIS A 200 -12.14 -6.28 -0.04
CA HIS A 200 -11.70 -7.51 0.61
C HIS A 200 -11.98 -7.52 2.11
N ARG A 201 -11.65 -6.44 2.83
CA ARG A 201 -11.94 -6.33 4.27
C ARG A 201 -13.43 -6.47 4.54
N ILE A 202 -14.30 -5.85 3.73
CA ILE A 202 -15.76 -5.99 3.84
C ILE A 202 -16.18 -7.46 3.71
N TYR A 203 -15.57 -8.21 2.79
CA TYR A 203 -15.87 -9.63 2.62
C TYR A 203 -15.43 -10.49 3.80
N PHE A 204 -14.22 -10.28 4.34
CA PHE A 204 -13.64 -11.13 5.40
C PHE A 204 -13.96 -10.68 6.83
N ASN A 205 -14.54 -9.49 7.03
CA ASN A 205 -14.87 -8.98 8.35
C ASN A 205 -15.76 -9.98 9.11
N LYS A 206 -15.55 -10.17 10.41
CA LYS A 206 -16.36 -11.07 11.25
C LYS A 206 -17.44 -10.29 11.98
N ASP A 207 -18.30 -9.63 11.20
CA ASP A 207 -19.47 -8.91 11.71
C ASP A 207 -20.79 -9.65 11.47
N ASN A 208 -21.89 -9.11 11.99
CA ASN A 208 -23.22 -9.70 11.84
C ASN A 208 -23.88 -9.45 10.46
N LYS A 209 -23.13 -8.98 9.44
CA LYS A 209 -23.71 -8.71 8.12
C LYS A 209 -23.88 -9.99 7.33
N THR A 210 -25.02 -10.13 6.68
CA THR A 210 -25.29 -11.21 5.73
C THR A 210 -24.43 -11.06 4.47
N MET A 211 -24.25 -12.16 3.73
CA MET A 211 -23.48 -12.13 2.49
C MET A 211 -24.05 -11.15 1.44
N ASN A 212 -25.39 -11.05 1.37
CA ASN A 212 -26.06 -10.05 0.52
C ASN A 212 -25.69 -8.61 0.93
N GLN A 213 -25.70 -8.31 2.23
CA GLN A 213 -25.31 -6.99 2.72
C GLN A 213 -23.84 -6.67 2.41
N ARG A 214 -22.95 -7.66 2.53
CA ARG A 214 -21.52 -7.51 2.17
C ARG A 214 -21.35 -7.25 0.68
N ASN A 215 -22.02 -8.03 -0.18
CA ASN A 215 -21.97 -7.85 -1.63
C ASN A 215 -22.44 -6.44 -2.03
N SER A 216 -23.55 -5.95 -1.45
CA SER A 216 -24.02 -4.59 -1.72
C SER A 216 -23.02 -3.52 -1.29
N LEU A 217 -22.28 -3.72 -0.21
CA LEU A 217 -21.23 -2.80 0.23
C LEU A 217 -20.00 -2.84 -0.70
N ILE A 218 -19.59 -4.03 -1.12
CA ILE A 218 -18.49 -4.22 -2.08
C ILE A 218 -18.81 -3.54 -3.42
N ILE A 219 -20.02 -3.74 -3.94
CA ILE A 219 -20.47 -3.12 -5.19
C ILE A 219 -20.37 -1.59 -5.08
N LYS A 220 -20.91 -1.01 -4.00
CA LYS A 220 -20.81 0.45 -3.75
C LYS A 220 -19.38 0.96 -3.66
N GLU A 221 -18.46 0.16 -3.12
CA GLU A 221 -17.04 0.51 -3.05
C GLU A 221 -16.42 0.52 -4.46
N LEU A 222 -16.66 -0.53 -5.24
CA LEU A 222 -16.14 -0.67 -6.60
C LEU A 222 -16.73 0.35 -7.58
N GLU A 223 -17.97 0.79 -7.39
CA GLU A 223 -18.59 1.86 -8.18
C GLU A 223 -17.80 3.17 -8.09
N LYS A 224 -17.08 3.43 -6.99
CA LYS A 224 -16.27 4.65 -6.86
C LYS A 224 -15.13 4.71 -7.87
N ILE A 225 -14.68 3.58 -8.41
CA ILE A 225 -13.64 3.52 -9.46
C ILE A 225 -14.15 4.15 -10.78
N LYS A 226 -15.47 4.26 -10.96
CA LYS A 226 -16.06 4.98 -12.10
C LYS A 226 -15.90 6.50 -12.01
N SER A 227 -15.65 7.04 -10.81
CA SER A 227 -15.46 8.48 -10.54
C SER A 227 -14.24 9.08 -11.27
N PRO A 228 -14.25 10.38 -11.63
CA PRO A 228 -13.08 11.09 -12.14
C PRO A 228 -11.86 11.04 -11.21
N LEU A 229 -12.10 10.96 -9.89
CA LEU A 229 -11.05 10.78 -8.86
C LEU A 229 -10.26 9.49 -9.03
N GLY A 230 -10.81 8.50 -9.72
CA GLY A 230 -10.10 7.26 -10.05
C GLY A 230 -8.92 7.49 -10.99
N GLY A 231 -8.91 8.54 -11.83
CA GLY A 231 -7.96 8.65 -12.95
C GLY A 231 -6.61 9.31 -12.66
N SER A 232 -6.51 10.25 -11.71
CA SER A 232 -5.37 11.19 -11.65
C SER A 232 -4.11 10.66 -10.96
N HIS A 233 -4.21 9.57 -10.19
CA HIS A 233 -3.08 8.98 -9.44
C HIS A 233 -2.87 7.50 -9.74
N LEU A 234 -3.48 7.00 -10.80
CA LEU A 234 -3.43 5.59 -11.18
C LEU A 234 -2.07 5.25 -11.77
N PHE A 235 -1.33 4.40 -11.07
CA PHE A 235 -0.05 3.84 -11.50
C PHE A 235 1.00 4.95 -11.65
N ARG A 236 1.81 5.19 -10.62
CA ARG A 236 2.95 6.10 -10.72
C ARG A 236 4.22 5.39 -11.15
N THR A 237 4.37 4.11 -10.81
CA THR A 237 5.67 3.45 -10.95
C THR A 237 5.58 2.10 -11.67
N LEU A 238 6.47 1.87 -12.64
CA LEU A 238 6.81 0.50 -13.08
C LEU A 238 7.69 -0.13 -12.00
N GLN A 239 7.09 -0.86 -11.07
CA GLN A 239 7.85 -1.72 -10.16
C GLN A 239 7.82 -3.15 -10.68
N HIS A 240 9.00 -3.74 -10.86
CA HIS A 240 9.12 -5.18 -11.00
C HIS A 240 8.79 -5.82 -9.64
N ASP A 241 7.65 -6.52 -9.62
CA ASP A 241 7.27 -7.65 -8.78
C ASP A 241 7.39 -7.49 -7.25
N PHE A 242 6.24 -7.50 -6.55
CA PHE A 242 5.95 -8.28 -5.31
C PHE A 242 4.62 -7.89 -4.60
N TYR A 243 3.72 -7.13 -5.23
CA TYR A 243 2.47 -6.71 -4.56
C TYR A 243 1.37 -7.77 -4.50
N PHE A 244 1.44 -8.83 -5.32
CA PHE A 244 0.28 -9.71 -5.53
C PHE A 244 -0.18 -10.49 -4.29
N TRP A 245 0.71 -10.73 -3.31
CA TRP A 245 0.37 -11.41 -2.05
C TRP A 245 0.14 -10.45 -0.88
N TYR A 246 0.23 -9.13 -1.08
CA TYR A 246 0.43 -8.20 0.03
C TYR A 246 -0.85 -7.52 0.54
N SER A 247 -1.82 -7.24 -0.32
CA SER A 247 -3.08 -6.58 0.08
C SER A 247 -4.11 -7.50 0.73
N PHE A 248 -3.90 -8.82 0.69
CA PHE A 248 -4.92 -9.82 1.07
C PHE A 248 -4.42 -10.92 2.01
N ALA A 249 -3.16 -10.90 2.44
CA ALA A 249 -2.56 -11.91 3.30
C ALA A 249 -2.33 -11.46 4.77
N GLN A 250 -3.04 -10.42 5.22
CA GLN A 250 -3.17 -10.08 6.65
C GLN A 250 -4.51 -10.58 7.20
#